data_AF-A0A2G9TUQ4-F1
#
_entry.id   AF-A0A2G9TUQ4-F1
#
_cell.length_a   1.000
_cell.length_b   1.000
_cell.length_c   1.000
_cell.angle_alpha   90.00
_cell.angle_beta   90.00
_cell.angle_gamma   90.00
#
_symmetry.space_group_name_H-M   'P 1'
#
loop_
_entity.id
_entity.type
_entity.pdbx_description
1 polymer ?
#
loop_
_entity_poly.entity_id
_entity_poly.type
_entity_poly.pdbx_seq_one_letter_code
_entity_poly.pdbx_strand_id
1 'polypeptide(L)'
;MASQFLHWYEYNKIVMNTFANGEWGKEERKSLPIKKGDSFDIRIRAHDDRFQIVIDQKEFKDYEHRLPLTSITHLSIDGDLYLNHVHWGGKYYPVPYESGIASGFPIDKTLLIFGTVEKKGKRFNINLLRRNGDIALHFNPRFDEKAVIRNALAANEWGNEEREGKMPFEKGVGFDLAIKNEPYAFQLFTTDYKSYGCATYKMYWYTSHADSGRDYAFIQLENTQKRKEGFAGYRDTCAGVDQGKQAQSVDANGNLCDKEPMTWSE
;
A
#
# COMPACT_ATOMS: atom_id res chain seq x y z
N MET A 1 -2.83 -5.63 36.33
CA MET A 1 -2.96 -5.25 34.91
C MET A 1 -2.35 -3.87 34.75
N ALA A 2 -1.39 -3.72 33.85
CA ALA A 2 -0.80 -2.43 33.51
C ALA A 2 -1.60 -1.85 32.34
N SER A 3 -2.09 -0.62 32.48
CA SER A 3 -2.85 0.06 31.43
C SER A 3 -2.26 1.44 31.22
N GLN A 4 -1.96 1.77 29.97
CA GLN A 4 -1.70 3.13 29.54
C GLN A 4 -2.97 3.62 28.86
N PHE A 5 -3.52 4.72 29.37
CA PHE A 5 -4.75 5.29 28.86
C PHE A 5 -4.49 6.65 28.22
N LEU A 6 -5.26 6.94 27.18
CA LEU A 6 -5.45 8.26 26.61
C LEU A 6 -6.84 8.73 27.04
N HIS A 7 -6.92 9.77 27.87
CA HIS A 7 -8.20 10.36 28.28
C HIS A 7 -8.42 11.69 27.57
N TRP A 8 -9.65 11.92 27.10
CA TRP A 8 -10.13 13.18 26.55
C TRP A 8 -11.20 13.74 27.48
N TYR A 9 -11.54 15.03 27.32
CA TYR A 9 -12.45 15.82 28.16
C TYR A 9 -11.77 16.55 29.34
N GLU A 10 -10.97 17.56 28.97
CA GLU A 10 -11.12 18.96 29.37
C GLU A 10 -9.92 19.73 28.77
N TYR A 11 -10.15 20.80 28.00
CA TYR A 11 -9.12 21.72 27.44
C TYR A 11 -8.34 21.35 26.15
N ASN A 12 -8.93 20.74 25.12
CA ASN A 12 -8.30 20.58 23.78
C ASN A 12 -6.86 20.04 23.84
N LYS A 13 -6.63 19.04 24.71
CA LYS A 13 -5.33 18.44 24.98
C LYS A 13 -5.44 16.92 24.95
N ILE A 14 -4.39 16.27 24.48
CA ILE A 14 -4.11 14.85 24.72
C ILE A 14 -3.46 14.74 26.10
N VAL A 15 -3.98 13.83 26.92
CA VAL A 15 -3.39 13.45 28.21
C VAL A 15 -2.85 12.03 28.07
N MET A 16 -1.57 11.84 28.38
CA MET A 16 -0.91 10.54 28.41
C MET A 16 -0.46 10.24 29.84
N ASN A 17 -0.75 9.02 30.30
CA ASN A 17 -0.35 8.59 31.64
C ASN A 17 -0.16 7.07 31.69
N THR A 18 0.44 6.60 32.77
CA THR A 18 0.60 5.18 33.09
C THR A 18 -0.11 4.89 34.40
N PHE A 19 -0.96 3.87 34.40
CA PHE A 19 -1.58 3.33 35.60
C PHE A 19 -0.79 2.10 36.07
N ALA A 20 -0.27 2.14 37.29
CA ALA A 20 0.53 1.09 37.88
C ALA A 20 0.21 0.96 39.38
N ASN A 21 0.21 -0.26 39.91
CA ASN A 21 -0.01 -0.54 41.33
C ASN A 21 -1.31 0.07 41.90
N GLY A 22 -2.36 0.21 41.09
CA GLY A 22 -3.64 0.76 41.52
C GLY A 22 -3.73 2.29 41.47
N GLU A 23 -2.69 2.98 40.99
CA GLU A 23 -2.65 4.44 40.97
C GLU A 23 -2.19 5.01 39.62
N TRP A 24 -2.57 6.26 39.36
CA TRP A 24 -2.13 7.02 38.20
C TRP A 24 -0.81 7.73 38.48
N GLY A 25 0.12 7.67 37.52
CA GLY A 25 1.36 8.43 37.58
C GLY A 25 1.19 9.92 37.23
N LYS A 26 2.33 10.57 36.95
CA LYS A 26 2.38 11.96 36.51
C LYS A 26 1.85 12.13 35.08
N GLU A 27 0.87 12.99 34.88
CA GLU A 27 0.34 13.26 33.54
C GLU A 27 1.34 13.99 32.64
N GLU A 28 1.33 13.64 31.36
CA GLU A 28 1.90 14.44 30.29
C GLU A 28 0.78 14.96 29.39
N ARG A 29 0.79 16.26 29.11
CA ARG A 29 -0.27 16.92 28.34
C ARG A 29 0.30 17.62 27.13
N LYS A 30 -0.36 17.50 25.98
CA LYS A 30 0.00 18.23 24.76
C LYS A 30 -1.25 18.70 24.02
N SER A 31 -1.18 19.84 23.33
CA SER A 31 -2.30 20.39 22.54
C SER A 31 -2.80 19.37 21.52
N LEU A 32 -4.10 19.19 21.43
CA LEU A 32 -4.75 18.31 20.48
C LEU A 32 -4.69 18.91 19.05
N PRO A 33 -4.11 18.20 18.06
CA PRO A 33 -4.08 18.67 16.68
C PRO A 33 -5.33 18.30 15.86
N ILE A 34 -6.29 17.56 16.44
CA ILE A 34 -7.51 17.05 15.79
C ILE A 34 -8.70 17.92 16.19
N LYS A 35 -9.63 18.16 15.25
CA LYS A 35 -10.87 18.88 15.53
C LYS A 35 -12.04 17.91 15.68
N LYS A 36 -13.03 18.30 16.49
CA LYS A 36 -14.26 17.52 16.66
C LYS A 36 -14.95 17.36 15.31
N GLY A 37 -15.27 16.11 14.95
CA GLY A 37 -15.94 15.75 13.70
C GLY A 37 -14.99 15.43 12.53
N ASP A 38 -13.72 15.79 12.63
CA ASP A 38 -12.72 15.42 11.62
C ASP A 38 -12.28 13.96 11.81
N SER A 39 -11.92 13.31 10.70
CA SER A 39 -11.22 12.03 10.74
C SER A 39 -9.79 12.23 11.26
N PHE A 40 -9.21 11.18 11.85
CA PHE A 40 -7.84 11.22 12.36
C PHE A 40 -7.11 9.90 12.11
N ASP A 41 -5.79 9.96 12.07
CA ASP A 41 -4.88 8.82 12.05
C ASP A 41 -3.92 8.93 13.24
N ILE A 42 -3.93 7.94 14.13
CA ILE A 42 -2.99 7.85 15.26
C ILE A 42 -2.14 6.61 15.09
N ARG A 43 -0.82 6.78 15.15
CA ARG A 43 0.15 5.68 15.12
C ARG A 43 1.03 5.75 16.34
N ILE A 44 1.20 4.59 16.97
CA ILE A 44 2.03 4.43 18.16
C ILE A 44 3.11 3.42 17.80
N ARG A 45 4.35 3.88 17.69
CA ARG A 45 5.51 3.03 17.42
C ARG A 45 6.27 2.79 18.72
N ALA A 46 6.46 1.52 19.07
CA ALA A 46 7.30 1.15 20.20
C ALA A 46 8.79 1.21 19.82
N HIS A 47 9.56 1.92 20.62
CA HIS A 47 11.02 1.85 20.70
C HIS A 47 11.41 1.16 22.01
N ASP A 48 12.71 0.90 22.19
CA ASP A 48 13.22 0.25 23.40
C ASP A 48 13.04 1.11 24.66
N ASP A 49 12.99 2.43 24.50
CA ASP A 49 12.96 3.42 25.58
C ASP A 49 11.66 4.24 25.65
N ARG A 50 10.86 4.27 24.57
CA ARG A 50 9.67 5.11 24.47
C ARG A 50 8.62 4.61 23.47
N PHE A 51 7.44 5.19 23.53
CA PHE A 51 6.49 5.23 22.42
C PHE A 51 6.67 6.52 21.63
N GLN A 52 6.88 6.40 20.32
CA GLN A 52 6.74 7.50 19.39
C GLN A 52 5.29 7.57 18.92
N ILE A 53 4.62 8.68 19.20
CA ILE A 53 3.24 8.95 18.81
C ILE A 53 3.26 9.87 17.60
N VAL A 54 2.55 9.47 16.55
CA VAL A 54 2.37 10.20 15.29
C VAL A 54 0.88 10.44 15.12
N ILE A 55 0.49 11.66 14.76
CA ILE A 55 -0.89 12.03 14.45
C ILE A 55 -0.94 12.64 13.06
N ASP A 56 -1.85 12.14 12.21
CA ASP A 56 -2.01 12.52 10.81
C ASP A 56 -0.67 12.54 10.06
N GLN A 57 0.08 11.45 10.24
CA GLN A 57 1.40 11.20 9.64
C GLN A 57 2.50 12.17 10.06
N LYS A 58 2.26 13.03 11.06
CA LYS A 58 3.26 13.93 11.63
C LYS A 58 3.64 13.51 13.03
N GLU A 59 4.94 13.58 13.31
CA GLU A 59 5.47 13.34 14.64
C GLU A 59 4.75 14.24 15.66
N PHE A 60 4.13 13.60 16.65
CA PHE A 60 3.36 14.28 17.68
C PHE A 60 4.12 14.31 18.99
N LYS A 61 4.48 13.18 19.59
CA LYS A 61 5.11 13.16 20.92
C LYS A 61 5.81 11.84 21.18
N ASP A 62 6.96 11.91 21.83
CA ASP A 62 7.59 10.75 22.44
C ASP A 62 7.17 10.63 23.90
N TYR A 63 6.77 9.42 24.32
CA TYR A 63 6.36 9.07 25.69
C TYR A 63 7.28 7.97 26.23
N GLU A 64 8.13 8.30 27.19
CA GLU A 64 9.10 7.37 27.77
C GLU A 64 8.39 6.23 28.52
N HIS A 65 8.95 5.02 28.41
CA HIS A 65 8.40 3.85 29.07
C HIS A 65 8.52 3.98 30.59
N ARG A 66 7.37 3.91 31.28
CA ARG A 66 7.32 3.86 32.75
C ARG A 66 7.14 2.45 33.30
N LEU A 67 6.85 1.50 32.42
CA LEU A 67 6.73 0.08 32.69
C LEU A 67 7.42 -0.69 31.56
N PRO A 68 7.83 -1.96 31.80
CA PRO A 68 8.41 -2.78 30.74
C PRO A 68 7.45 -2.91 29.55
N LEU A 69 7.97 -2.67 28.34
CA LEU A 69 7.18 -2.80 27.10
C LEU A 69 6.52 -4.18 26.99
N THR A 70 7.22 -5.23 27.45
CA THR A 70 6.74 -6.62 27.46
C THR A 70 5.50 -6.86 28.33
N SER A 71 5.16 -5.93 29.22
CA SER A 71 3.95 -6.03 30.04
C SER A 71 2.66 -5.73 29.27
N ILE A 72 2.76 -5.10 28.09
CA ILE A 72 1.62 -4.77 27.25
C ILE A 72 1.19 -6.01 26.46
N THR A 73 -0.07 -6.39 26.65
CA THR A 73 -0.65 -7.60 26.04
C THR A 73 -1.97 -7.34 25.33
N HIS A 74 -2.61 -6.20 25.58
CA HIS A 74 -3.94 -5.88 25.10
C HIS A 74 -4.04 -4.41 24.71
N LEU A 75 -4.89 -4.11 23.72
CA LEU A 75 -5.28 -2.77 23.31
C LEU A 75 -6.77 -2.59 23.61
N SER A 76 -7.14 -1.46 24.19
CA SER A 76 -8.54 -1.05 24.37
C SER A 76 -8.70 0.36 23.80
N ILE A 77 -9.81 0.57 23.07
CA ILE A 77 -10.20 1.86 22.51
C ILE A 77 -11.65 2.10 22.95
N ASP A 78 -11.91 3.24 23.57
CA ASP A 78 -13.21 3.59 24.14
C ASP A 78 -13.47 5.10 24.02
N GLY A 79 -14.72 5.52 24.22
CA GLY A 79 -15.19 6.91 24.12
C GLY A 79 -15.90 7.26 22.81
N ASP A 80 -16.17 8.56 22.61
CA ASP A 80 -17.01 9.08 21.52
C ASP A 80 -16.27 9.13 20.16
N LEU A 81 -16.12 7.99 19.49
CA LEU A 81 -15.51 7.92 18.15
C LEU A 81 -16.14 6.84 17.25
N TYR A 82 -16.03 7.04 15.93
CA TYR A 82 -16.28 6.01 14.94
C TYR A 82 -14.96 5.37 14.53
N LEU A 83 -14.76 4.10 14.91
CA LEU A 83 -13.51 3.38 14.64
C LEU A 83 -13.55 2.74 13.26
N ASN A 84 -12.74 3.26 12.33
CA ASN A 84 -12.75 2.78 10.94
C ASN A 84 -11.76 1.64 10.68
N HIS A 85 -10.58 1.66 11.32
CA HIS A 85 -9.52 0.69 11.06
C HIS A 85 -8.57 0.58 12.26
N VAL A 86 -8.19 -0.66 12.61
CA VAL A 86 -7.13 -0.97 13.58
C VAL A 86 -6.21 -2.01 12.96
N HIS A 87 -4.91 -1.74 12.98
CA HIS A 87 -3.87 -2.63 12.51
C HIS A 87 -2.65 -2.53 13.42
N TRP A 88 -2.02 -3.67 13.70
CA TRP A 88 -0.77 -3.74 14.44
C TRP A 88 0.23 -4.62 13.70
N GLY A 89 1.52 -4.34 13.88
CA GLY A 89 2.59 -5.10 13.26
C GLY A 89 3.73 -4.21 12.80
N GLY A 90 4.51 -4.70 11.85
CA GLY A 90 5.73 -4.06 11.41
C GLY A 90 6.91 -4.36 12.33
N LYS A 91 8.09 -3.89 11.91
CA LYS A 91 9.36 -3.99 12.64
C LYS A 91 10.28 -2.86 12.21
N TYR A 92 11.50 -2.84 12.74
CA TYR A 92 12.57 -2.09 12.10
C TYR A 92 12.97 -2.78 10.79
N TYR A 93 12.71 -2.08 9.69
CA TYR A 93 13.13 -2.50 8.36
C TYR A 93 14.42 -1.75 8.02
N PRO A 94 15.57 -2.44 7.89
CA PRO A 94 16.80 -1.79 7.44
C PRO A 94 16.62 -1.30 6.00
N VAL A 95 17.15 -0.13 5.68
CA VAL A 95 17.18 0.41 4.31
C VAL A 95 18.66 0.50 3.89
N PRO A 96 19.08 -0.16 2.79
CA PRO A 96 18.26 -0.84 1.78
C PRO A 96 17.53 -2.09 2.31
N TYR A 97 16.28 -2.25 1.86
CA TYR A 97 15.42 -3.37 2.23
C TYR A 97 15.18 -4.25 1.01
N GLU A 98 15.33 -5.56 1.19
CA GLU A 98 15.00 -6.55 0.19
C GLU A 98 14.34 -7.77 0.86
N SER A 99 13.30 -8.29 0.22
CA SER A 99 12.60 -9.49 0.66
C SER A 99 11.84 -10.10 -0.49
N GLY A 100 11.73 -11.42 -0.51
CA GLY A 100 10.72 -12.09 -1.32
C GLY A 100 9.32 -11.77 -0.79
N ILE A 101 8.33 -11.77 -1.70
CA ILE A 101 6.91 -11.76 -1.34
C ILE A 101 6.45 -13.21 -1.34
N ALA A 102 6.04 -13.74 -0.18
CA ALA A 102 5.56 -15.11 -0.05
C ALA A 102 4.39 -15.34 -1.01
N SER A 103 4.40 -16.45 -1.76
CA SER A 103 3.47 -16.77 -2.87
C SER A 103 3.52 -15.85 -4.10
N GLY A 104 4.48 -14.92 -4.15
CA GLY A 104 4.54 -13.88 -5.19
C GLY A 104 3.54 -12.76 -4.93
N PHE A 105 3.22 -11.98 -5.96
CA PHE A 105 2.25 -10.89 -5.86
C PHE A 105 1.11 -11.10 -6.86
N PRO A 106 0.10 -11.94 -6.53
CA PRO A 106 -0.96 -12.29 -7.47
C PRO A 106 -1.88 -11.12 -7.81
N ILE A 107 -2.62 -11.27 -8.91
CA ILE A 107 -3.73 -10.37 -9.27
C ILE A 107 -4.74 -10.28 -8.11
N ASP A 108 -5.33 -9.11 -7.95
CA ASP A 108 -6.26 -8.69 -6.90
C ASP A 108 -5.68 -8.68 -5.48
N LYS A 109 -4.35 -8.80 -5.34
CA LYS A 109 -3.67 -8.56 -4.07
C LYS A 109 -3.15 -7.14 -3.97
N THR A 110 -3.08 -6.67 -2.73
CA THR A 110 -2.56 -5.35 -2.37
C THR A 110 -1.38 -5.49 -1.45
N LEU A 111 -0.27 -4.84 -1.80
CA LEU A 111 0.89 -4.65 -0.94
C LEU A 111 0.77 -3.29 -0.25
N LEU A 112 0.76 -3.28 1.08
CA LEU A 112 0.75 -2.08 1.89
C LEU A 112 2.15 -1.76 2.39
N ILE A 113 2.58 -0.52 2.18
CA ILE A 113 3.87 0.01 2.61
C ILE A 113 3.62 1.26 3.42
N PHE A 114 4.10 1.24 4.66
CA PHE A 114 4.07 2.39 5.55
C PHE A 114 5.48 2.90 5.74
N GLY A 115 5.71 4.19 5.50
CA GLY A 115 7.04 4.77 5.58
C GLY A 115 7.00 6.22 6.00
N THR A 116 8.17 6.77 6.33
CA THR A 116 8.36 8.20 6.60
C THR A 116 9.43 8.70 5.68
N VAL A 117 9.16 9.79 4.96
CA VAL A 117 10.17 10.41 4.10
C VAL A 117 11.23 11.08 4.99
N GLU A 118 12.50 10.86 4.69
CA GLU A 118 13.57 11.55 5.40
C GLU A 118 13.51 13.08 5.21
N LYS A 119 13.71 13.83 6.29
CA LYS A 119 13.69 15.32 6.29
C LYS A 119 14.65 15.93 5.26
N LYS A 120 15.80 15.28 5.02
CA LYS A 120 16.84 15.73 4.08
C LYS A 120 16.92 14.88 2.80
N GLY A 121 16.04 13.90 2.63
CA GLY A 121 16.04 13.00 1.49
C GLY A 121 15.81 13.75 0.17
N LYS A 122 16.48 13.31 -0.90
CA LYS A 122 16.26 13.83 -2.27
C LYS A 122 15.29 12.97 -3.05
N ARG A 123 15.36 11.65 -2.87
CA ARG A 123 14.56 10.64 -3.57
C ARG A 123 14.56 9.34 -2.79
N PHE A 124 13.60 8.47 -3.07
CA PHE A 124 13.62 7.06 -2.67
C PHE A 124 12.98 6.24 -3.78
N ASN A 125 13.18 4.92 -3.77
CA ASN A 125 12.51 4.04 -4.72
C ASN A 125 11.97 2.78 -4.05
N ILE A 126 10.92 2.24 -4.66
CA ILE A 126 10.32 0.96 -4.33
C ILE A 126 10.28 0.16 -5.62
N ASN A 127 10.90 -1.01 -5.60
CA ASN A 127 10.97 -1.89 -6.76
C ASN A 127 10.14 -3.15 -6.50
N LEU A 128 9.33 -3.56 -7.48
CA LEU A 128 8.77 -4.91 -7.55
C LEU A 128 9.58 -5.71 -8.58
N LEU A 129 10.35 -6.67 -8.08
CA LEU A 129 11.26 -7.47 -8.89
C LEU A 129 10.61 -8.78 -9.32
N ARG A 130 11.03 -9.27 -10.49
CA ARG A 130 10.78 -10.64 -10.96
C ARG A 130 11.91 -11.56 -10.51
N ARG A 131 11.70 -12.87 -10.65
CA ARG A 131 12.69 -13.89 -10.29
C ARG A 131 13.97 -13.82 -11.12
N ASN A 132 13.88 -13.30 -12.34
CA ASN A 132 15.01 -13.11 -13.25
C ASN A 132 15.81 -11.82 -12.99
N GLY A 133 15.42 -11.00 -11.99
CA GLY A 133 16.07 -9.73 -11.66
C GLY A 133 15.49 -8.51 -12.37
N ASP A 134 14.58 -8.68 -13.33
CA ASP A 134 13.87 -7.57 -13.95
C ASP A 134 13.05 -6.79 -12.92
N ILE A 135 12.88 -5.49 -13.14
CA ILE A 135 12.03 -4.63 -12.32
C ILE A 135 10.71 -4.44 -13.06
N ALA A 136 9.68 -5.12 -12.58
CA ALA A 136 8.32 -5.00 -13.10
C ALA A 136 7.70 -3.63 -12.77
N LEU A 137 8.07 -3.02 -11.64
CA LEU A 137 7.71 -1.66 -11.27
C LEU A 137 8.83 -1.00 -10.50
N HIS A 138 9.34 0.11 -11.03
CA HIS A 138 10.21 1.04 -10.36
C HIS A 138 9.41 2.29 -10.00
N PHE A 139 9.04 2.44 -8.73
CA PHE A 139 8.33 3.62 -8.23
C PHE A 139 9.34 4.55 -7.54
N ASN A 140 9.59 5.73 -8.09
CA ASN A 140 10.67 6.61 -7.66
C ASN A 140 10.24 8.07 -7.48
N PRO A 141 9.75 8.43 -6.28
CA PRO A 141 9.54 9.82 -5.90
C PRO A 141 10.85 10.61 -5.82
N ARG A 142 10.91 11.73 -6.56
CA ARG A 142 12.07 12.64 -6.65
C ARG A 142 11.65 14.04 -6.20
N PHE A 143 12.11 14.46 -5.02
CA PHE A 143 11.76 15.75 -4.42
C PHE A 143 12.48 16.94 -5.06
N ASP A 144 13.66 16.69 -5.62
CA ASP A 144 14.43 17.64 -6.42
C ASP A 144 13.75 17.96 -7.76
N GLU A 145 13.11 16.98 -8.38
CA GLU A 145 12.33 17.15 -9.62
C GLU A 145 10.84 17.45 -9.39
N LYS A 146 10.37 17.37 -8.13
CA LYS A 146 8.95 17.48 -7.74
C LYS A 146 8.03 16.52 -8.52
N ALA A 147 8.52 15.33 -8.81
CA ALA A 147 7.84 14.34 -9.65
C ALA A 147 7.91 12.94 -9.04
N VAL A 148 6.97 12.09 -9.42
CA VAL A 148 6.99 10.65 -9.13
C VAL A 148 7.21 9.91 -10.42
N ILE A 149 8.40 9.35 -10.57
CA ILE A 149 8.79 8.61 -11.77
C ILE A 149 8.36 7.16 -11.63
N ARG A 150 7.75 6.61 -12.68
CA ARG A 150 7.53 5.16 -12.79
C ARG A 150 8.16 4.64 -14.05
N ASN A 151 8.75 3.46 -13.96
CA ASN A 151 9.36 2.79 -15.09
C ASN A 151 9.46 1.27 -14.82
N ALA A 152 9.91 0.52 -15.81
CA ALA A 152 10.30 -0.88 -15.70
C ALA A 152 11.72 -1.06 -16.24
N LEU A 153 12.42 -2.06 -15.68
CA LEU A 153 13.72 -2.51 -16.16
C LEU A 153 13.54 -3.94 -16.66
N ALA A 154 13.88 -4.19 -17.92
CA ALA A 154 13.81 -5.53 -18.47
C ALA A 154 15.00 -5.78 -19.39
N ALA A 155 15.63 -6.94 -19.24
CA ALA A 155 16.88 -7.26 -19.94
C ALA A 155 17.97 -6.18 -19.79
N ASN A 156 18.09 -5.59 -18.59
CA ASN A 156 18.99 -4.48 -18.26
C ASN A 156 18.75 -3.17 -19.02
N GLU A 157 17.61 -3.01 -19.69
CA GLU A 157 17.22 -1.77 -20.35
C GLU A 157 16.01 -1.14 -19.67
N TRP A 158 16.10 0.17 -19.43
CA TRP A 158 14.99 0.95 -18.89
C TRP A 158 13.98 1.24 -20.00
N GLY A 159 12.70 1.12 -19.67
CA GLY A 159 11.63 1.58 -20.54
C GLY A 159 11.47 3.09 -20.54
N ASN A 160 10.33 3.54 -21.08
CA ASN A 160 9.95 4.95 -21.06
C ASN A 160 9.48 5.37 -19.64
N GLU A 161 9.98 6.50 -19.15
CA GLU A 161 9.56 7.05 -17.86
C GLU A 161 8.14 7.66 -17.92
N GLU A 162 7.30 7.31 -16.96
CA GLU A 162 6.05 8.02 -16.66
C GLU A 162 6.28 9.04 -15.54
N ARG A 163 5.75 10.26 -15.70
CA ARG A 163 6.09 11.40 -14.82
C ARG A 163 4.88 12.20 -14.35
N GLU A 164 3.72 11.97 -14.96
CA GLU A 164 2.48 12.67 -14.69
C GLU A 164 1.93 12.37 -13.29
N GLY A 165 1.17 13.33 -12.75
CA GLY A 165 0.62 13.28 -11.40
C GLY A 165 1.26 14.33 -10.48
N LYS A 166 0.60 14.57 -9.34
CA LYS A 166 1.12 15.44 -8.27
C LYS A 166 2.18 14.67 -7.49
N MET A 167 3.15 15.37 -6.88
CA MET A 167 3.99 14.81 -5.81
C MET A 167 3.16 14.72 -4.51
N PRO A 168 2.83 13.53 -3.99
CA PRO A 168 1.97 13.37 -2.81
C PRO A 168 2.76 13.26 -1.51
N PHE A 169 4.08 13.12 -1.59
CA PHE A 169 4.95 12.93 -0.45
C PHE A 169 5.53 14.24 0.06
N GLU A 170 5.70 14.34 1.38
CA GLU A 170 6.36 15.46 2.04
C GLU A 170 7.51 14.98 2.93
N LYS A 171 8.62 15.72 2.93
CA LYS A 171 9.79 15.38 3.75
C LYS A 171 9.46 15.46 5.24
N GLY A 172 9.86 14.44 5.99
CA GLY A 172 9.58 14.33 7.43
C GLY A 172 8.16 13.90 7.78
N VAL A 173 7.32 13.58 6.78
CA VAL A 173 5.93 13.14 6.98
C VAL A 173 5.82 11.65 6.62
N GLY A 174 5.02 10.94 7.39
CA GLY A 174 4.61 9.57 7.11
C GLY A 174 3.78 9.46 5.83
N PHE A 175 3.76 8.28 5.22
CA PHE A 175 2.90 7.97 4.10
C PHE A 175 2.43 6.52 4.15
N ASP A 176 1.28 6.31 3.53
CA ASP A 176 0.74 4.99 3.23
C ASP A 176 0.75 4.84 1.72
N LEU A 177 1.37 3.78 1.23
CA LEU A 177 1.35 3.39 -0.16
C LEU A 177 0.71 2.01 -0.26
N ALA A 178 -0.40 1.95 -1.00
CA ALA A 178 -0.99 0.68 -1.41
C ALA A 178 -0.67 0.46 -2.89
N ILE A 179 -0.03 -0.65 -3.20
CA ILE A 179 0.15 -1.12 -4.58
C ILE A 179 -0.82 -2.28 -4.76
N LYS A 180 -1.78 -2.15 -5.66
CA LYS A 180 -2.73 -3.20 -6.03
C LYS A 180 -2.33 -3.78 -7.38
N ASN A 181 -2.18 -5.10 -7.45
CA ASN A 181 -2.00 -5.79 -8.71
C ASN A 181 -3.37 -6.07 -9.33
N GLU A 182 -3.69 -5.45 -10.46
CA GLU A 182 -4.90 -5.70 -11.22
C GLU A 182 -4.58 -6.50 -12.49
N PRO A 183 -5.57 -7.08 -13.18
CA PRO A 183 -5.34 -7.91 -14.35
C PRO A 183 -4.47 -7.26 -15.44
N TYR A 184 -4.57 -5.94 -15.59
CA TYR A 184 -3.92 -5.18 -16.67
C TYR A 184 -3.02 -4.05 -16.19
N ALA A 185 -2.91 -3.80 -14.87
CA ALA A 185 -2.07 -2.72 -14.37
C ALA A 185 -1.72 -2.90 -12.89
N PHE A 186 -0.68 -2.21 -12.44
CA PHE A 186 -0.59 -1.80 -11.04
C PHE A 186 -1.37 -0.52 -10.80
N GLN A 187 -2.24 -0.52 -9.79
CA GLN A 187 -2.80 0.70 -9.24
C GLN A 187 -2.09 1.07 -7.94
N LEU A 188 -1.54 2.28 -7.88
CA LEU A 188 -0.86 2.79 -6.70
C LEU A 188 -1.73 3.86 -6.06
N PHE A 189 -1.99 3.72 -4.77
CA PHE A 189 -2.74 4.68 -3.96
C PHE A 189 -1.84 5.23 -2.88
N THR A 190 -1.75 6.55 -2.80
CA THR A 190 -1.11 7.22 -1.66
C THR A 190 -2.09 8.17 -1.03
N THR A 191 -2.27 8.06 0.28
CA THR A 191 -3.14 8.97 1.03
C THR A 191 -2.40 10.27 1.34
N ASP A 192 -2.81 11.37 0.72
CA ASP A 192 -2.41 12.72 1.14
C ASP A 192 -3.39 13.21 2.22
N TYR A 193 -3.09 12.86 3.48
CA TYR A 193 -3.90 13.26 4.64
C TYR A 193 -4.05 14.77 4.79
N LYS A 194 -3.16 15.59 4.20
CA LYS A 194 -3.29 17.05 4.25
C LYS A 194 -4.32 17.60 3.27
N SER A 195 -4.70 16.85 2.24
CA SER A 195 -5.65 17.30 1.22
C SER A 195 -6.89 16.41 1.07
N TYR A 196 -7.03 15.37 1.90
CA TYR A 196 -8.04 14.31 1.72
C TYR A 196 -8.03 13.71 0.31
N GLY A 197 -6.90 13.85 -0.41
CA GLY A 197 -6.74 13.43 -1.78
C GLY A 197 -6.01 12.11 -1.84
N CYS A 198 -6.51 11.19 -2.65
CA CYS A 198 -5.72 10.04 -3.08
C CYS A 198 -4.97 10.43 -4.35
N ALA A 199 -3.64 10.32 -4.35
CA ALA A 199 -2.92 10.29 -5.62
C ALA A 199 -2.97 8.86 -6.13
N THR A 200 -3.49 8.70 -7.35
CA THR A 200 -3.60 7.42 -8.03
C THR A 200 -2.67 7.41 -9.21
N TYR A 201 -1.83 6.39 -9.29
CA TYR A 201 -1.01 6.09 -10.46
C TYR A 201 -1.43 4.75 -11.03
N LYS A 202 -1.47 4.65 -12.36
CA LYS A 202 -1.72 3.40 -13.06
C LYS A 202 -0.53 3.13 -13.97
N MET A 203 -0.02 1.90 -13.93
CA MET A 203 1.03 1.44 -14.82
C MET A 203 0.58 0.12 -15.46
N TYR A 204 0.37 0.11 -16.77
CA TYR A 204 -0.25 -1.01 -17.49
C TYR A 204 0.74 -2.11 -17.85
N TRP A 205 0.27 -3.36 -17.84
CA TRP A 205 0.99 -4.52 -18.35
C TRP A 205 0.73 -4.67 -19.86
N TYR A 206 1.69 -5.18 -20.62
CA TYR A 206 1.41 -5.83 -21.90
C TYR A 206 1.83 -7.29 -21.84
N THR A 207 1.04 -8.19 -22.44
CA THR A 207 1.46 -9.57 -22.71
C THR A 207 1.32 -9.81 -24.20
N SER A 208 2.41 -10.00 -24.93
CA SER A 208 2.31 -10.71 -26.20
C SER A 208 2.21 -12.21 -25.88
N HIS A 209 0.98 -12.70 -25.93
CA HIS A 209 0.55 -14.09 -25.80
C HIS A 209 0.46 -14.66 -24.38
N ALA A 210 -0.68 -15.31 -24.16
CA ALA A 210 -1.10 -15.94 -22.94
C ALA A 210 -0.10 -17.02 -22.50
N ASP A 211 0.45 -16.88 -21.29
CA ASP A 211 0.73 -18.07 -20.50
C ASP A 211 0.69 -17.79 -18.98
N SER A 212 -0.30 -18.43 -18.34
CA SER A 212 -0.29 -18.93 -16.96
C SER A 212 0.65 -18.28 -15.92
N GLY A 213 0.46 -16.98 -15.66
CA GLY A 213 0.56 -16.43 -14.31
C GLY A 213 1.93 -16.49 -13.61
N ARG A 214 3.07 -16.52 -14.32
CA ARG A 214 4.37 -16.53 -13.63
C ARG A 214 5.48 -15.59 -14.10
N ASP A 215 5.42 -14.93 -15.25
CA ASP A 215 6.50 -14.03 -15.66
C ASP A 215 5.96 -12.79 -16.43
N TYR A 216 5.95 -11.63 -15.78
CA TYR A 216 5.31 -10.41 -16.31
C TYR A 216 6.14 -9.67 -17.38
N ALA A 217 6.48 -10.20 -18.56
CA ALA A 217 7.38 -9.50 -19.50
C ALA A 217 6.77 -8.29 -20.25
N PHE A 218 7.41 -7.11 -20.08
CA PHE A 218 7.29 -5.80 -20.78
C PHE A 218 5.96 -4.99 -20.73
N ILE A 219 6.10 -3.65 -20.71
CA ILE A 219 5.07 -2.64 -20.35
C ILE A 219 5.02 -1.55 -21.44
N GLN A 220 3.82 -1.18 -21.91
CA GLN A 220 3.58 0.00 -22.76
C GLN A 220 2.28 0.73 -22.36
N LEU A 221 2.32 2.06 -22.51
CA LEU A 221 1.56 3.11 -21.82
C LEU A 221 0.18 3.42 -22.41
N GLU A 222 -0.80 3.78 -21.56
CA GLU A 222 -1.91 4.70 -21.93
C GLU A 222 -2.21 5.70 -20.80
N ASN A 223 -2.38 6.97 -21.20
CA ASN A 223 -2.61 8.13 -20.34
C ASN A 223 -4.11 8.31 -20.04
N THR A 224 -4.50 8.33 -18.77
CA THR A 224 -5.82 8.83 -18.38
C THR A 224 -5.69 9.97 -17.35
N GLN A 225 -5.53 11.19 -17.84
CA GLN A 225 -5.97 12.38 -17.10
C GLN A 225 -7.34 12.86 -17.58
N LYS A 226 -8.21 13.15 -16.58
CA LYS A 226 -9.55 13.80 -16.57
C LYS A 226 -10.72 12.79 -16.54
N ARG A 227 -11.74 12.91 -15.67
CA ARG A 227 -12.37 14.13 -15.11
C ARG A 227 -13.16 13.81 -13.83
N LYS A 228 -13.30 14.80 -12.93
CA LYS A 228 -14.40 14.90 -11.95
C LYS A 228 -15.73 15.11 -12.71
N GLU A 229 -16.82 14.70 -12.06
CA GLU A 229 -18.26 14.84 -12.39
C GLU A 229 -18.93 13.62 -13.04
N GLY A 230 -19.98 13.14 -12.35
CA GLY A 230 -21.10 12.43 -12.97
C GLY A 230 -21.03 10.91 -12.93
N PHE A 231 -21.72 10.33 -11.95
CA PHE A 231 -22.20 8.95 -12.02
C PHE A 231 -23.16 8.84 -13.23
N ALA A 232 -22.83 8.02 -14.23
CA ALA A 232 -23.80 7.40 -15.13
C ALA A 232 -23.15 6.28 -15.97
N GLY A 233 -23.63 5.05 -15.78
CA GLY A 233 -23.87 4.12 -16.88
C GLY A 233 -22.70 3.29 -17.39
N TYR A 234 -22.66 2.05 -16.93
CA TYR A 234 -22.14 0.92 -17.70
C TYR A 234 -22.92 0.79 -19.02
N ARG A 235 -22.24 0.78 -20.18
CA ARG A 235 -22.74 0.14 -21.42
C ARG A 235 -21.59 -0.41 -22.25
N ASP A 236 -21.48 -1.73 -22.22
CA ASP A 236 -20.92 -2.55 -23.29
C ASP A 236 -21.59 -2.25 -24.63
N THR A 237 -20.80 -2.21 -25.69
CA THR A 237 -21.20 -2.78 -27.00
C THR A 237 -19.95 -3.25 -27.76
N CYS A 238 -19.70 -4.56 -27.72
CA CYS A 238 -19.11 -5.25 -28.85
C CYS A 238 -20.23 -5.55 -29.84
N ALA A 239 -20.04 -5.26 -31.13
CA ALA A 239 -20.89 -5.75 -32.20
C ALA A 239 -20.03 -6.15 -33.40
N GLY A 240 -20.17 -7.42 -33.79
CA GLY A 240 -19.54 -8.01 -34.98
C GLY A 240 -19.14 -9.47 -34.76
N VAL A 241 -20.12 -10.38 -34.76
CA VAL A 241 -19.92 -11.84 -34.83
C VAL A 241 -20.16 -12.29 -36.27
N ASP A 242 -19.29 -13.17 -36.80
CA ASP A 242 -19.70 -14.34 -37.60
C ASP A 242 -18.58 -15.40 -37.54
N GLN A 243 -18.72 -16.40 -36.66
CA GLN A 243 -19.18 -17.78 -36.89
C GLN A 243 -18.21 -18.73 -37.62
N GLY A 244 -17.80 -19.78 -36.91
CA GLY A 244 -17.75 -21.14 -37.46
C GLY A 244 -16.37 -21.68 -37.85
N LYS A 245 -15.73 -22.40 -36.92
CA LYS A 245 -15.09 -23.72 -37.12
C LYS A 245 -14.40 -24.18 -35.82
N GLN A 246 -14.86 -25.30 -35.25
CA GLN A 246 -14.13 -25.98 -34.19
C GLN A 246 -12.90 -26.67 -34.80
N ALA A 247 -11.72 -26.45 -34.23
CA ALA A 247 -10.52 -27.22 -34.57
C ALA A 247 -10.54 -28.55 -33.81
N GLN A 248 -10.65 -29.67 -34.51
CA GLN A 248 -10.38 -31.02 -33.99
C GLN A 248 -8.88 -31.29 -34.08
N SER A 249 -8.30 -31.91 -33.05
CA SER A 249 -6.88 -32.28 -33.02
C SER A 249 -6.63 -33.53 -33.87
N VAL A 250 -5.71 -33.41 -34.82
CA VAL A 250 -5.13 -34.52 -35.56
C VAL A 250 -3.70 -34.78 -35.06
N ASP A 251 -3.23 -36.01 -35.20
CA ASP A 251 -1.82 -36.32 -34.95
C ASP A 251 -0.90 -35.75 -36.03
N ALA A 252 0.42 -35.92 -35.87
CA ALA A 252 1.43 -35.40 -36.79
C ALA A 252 1.36 -35.95 -38.23
N ASN A 253 0.49 -36.95 -38.48
CA ASN A 253 0.24 -37.52 -39.81
C ASN A 253 -1.17 -37.22 -40.34
N GLY A 254 -1.98 -36.46 -39.61
CA GLY A 254 -3.29 -35.98 -40.07
C GLY A 254 -4.48 -36.89 -39.75
N ASN A 255 -4.33 -37.90 -38.89
CA ASN A 255 -5.44 -38.76 -38.46
C ASN A 255 -6.15 -38.18 -37.23
N LEU A 256 -7.48 -38.36 -37.14
CA LEU A 256 -8.29 -37.88 -36.02
C LEU A 256 -7.99 -38.71 -34.75
N CYS A 257 -7.65 -38.03 -33.65
CA CYS A 257 -7.47 -38.69 -32.35
C CYS A 257 -8.81 -38.73 -31.60
N ASP A 258 -9.41 -39.91 -31.46
CA ASP A 258 -10.60 -40.09 -30.63
C ASP A 258 -10.26 -39.94 -29.14
N LYS A 259 -11.05 -39.13 -28.42
CA LYS A 259 -10.95 -38.96 -26.97
C LYS A 259 -11.78 -40.03 -26.28
N GLU A 260 -11.14 -41.00 -25.63
CA GLU A 260 -11.81 -41.72 -24.54
C GLU A 260 -11.61 -40.98 -23.20
N PRO A 261 -12.67 -40.81 -22.39
CA PRO A 261 -12.57 -40.20 -21.08
C PRO A 261 -12.06 -41.22 -20.05
N MET A 262 -10.96 -40.92 -19.35
CA MET A 262 -10.65 -41.60 -18.10
C MET A 262 -11.56 -41.05 -16.99
N THR A 263 -12.52 -41.87 -16.57
CA THR A 263 -13.23 -41.73 -15.30
C THR A 263 -12.33 -42.22 -14.17
N TRP A 264 -12.29 -41.49 -13.06
CA TRP A 264 -11.82 -42.05 -11.79
C TRP A 264 -13.03 -42.35 -10.92
N SER A 265 -13.06 -43.60 -10.46
CA SER A 265 -14.00 -44.15 -9.49
C SER A 265 -13.46 -43.98 -8.08
N GLU A 266 -14.43 -43.80 -7.16
CA GLU A 266 -14.40 -43.78 -5.69
C GLU A 266 -13.73 -42.60 -4.96
#